data_AF-A0A954RRJ5-F1
#
_entry.id   AF-A0A954RRJ5-F1
#
_cell.length_a   1.000
_cell.length_b   1.000
_cell.length_c   1.000
_cell.angle_alpha   90.00
_cell.angle_beta   90.00
_cell.angle_gamma   90.00
#
_symmetry.space_group_name_H-M   'P 1'
#
loop_
_entity.id
_entity.type
_entity.pdbx_description
1 polymer ?
#
loop_
_entity_poly.entity_id
_entity_poly.type
_entity_poly.pdbx_seq_one_letter_code
_entity_poly.pdbx_strand_id
1 'polypeptide(L)'
;WQTGTVLLPLGRGPQPQSEPAASAFAWPSPDTLVVKACAIETPFEITYTLQLNGDTVELTGRTNVGFGNTQIGPVQATVRQ
;
A
#
# COMPACT_ATOMS: atom_id res chain seq x y z
N TRP A 1 -5.16 12.85 6.12
CA TRP A 1 -4.80 12.61 4.72
C TRP A 1 -3.69 13.58 4.34
N GLN A 2 -2.62 13.07 3.75
CA GLN A 2 -1.49 13.83 3.22
C GLN A 2 -1.46 13.64 1.71
N THR A 3 -1.32 14.71 0.94
CA THR A 3 -1.21 14.62 -0.52
C THR A 3 0.24 14.51 -0.95
N GLY A 4 0.47 13.84 -2.08
CA GLY A 4 1.79 13.68 -2.65
C GLY A 4 1.75 12.82 -3.91
N THR A 5 2.91 12.29 -4.27
CA THR A 5 3.07 11.40 -5.42
C THR A 5 3.42 9.99 -4.94
N VAL A 6 2.71 8.98 -5.45
CA VAL A 6 2.88 7.57 -5.05
C VAL A 6 3.02 6.70 -6.29
N LEU A 7 3.85 5.65 -6.21
CA LEU A 7 3.93 4.62 -7.24
C LEU A 7 2.76 3.65 -7.09
N LEU A 8 1.82 3.68 -8.03
CA LEU A 8 0.62 2.83 -8.01
C LEU A 8 0.61 1.83 -9.17
N PRO A 9 0.25 0.55 -8.93
CA PRO A 9 0.12 -0.45 -9.98
C PRO A 9 -1.24 -0.33 -10.69
N LEU A 10 -1.46 0.76 -11.42
CA LEU A 10 -2.75 1.07 -12.09
C LEU A 10 -3.11 0.16 -13.28
N GLY A 11 -2.36 -0.92 -13.53
CA GLY A 11 -2.61 -1.83 -14.66
C GLY A 11 -2.37 -1.23 -16.06
N ARG A 12 -1.86 0.00 -16.13
CA ARG A 12 -1.53 0.72 -17.37
C ARG A 12 -0.15 0.36 -17.96
N GLY A 13 0.41 -0.79 -17.58
CA GLY A 13 1.73 -1.26 -18.02
C GLY A 13 2.41 -2.18 -17.01
N PRO A 14 3.61 -2.70 -17.34
CA PRO A 14 4.34 -3.63 -16.47
C PRO A 14 5.02 -2.95 -15.27
N GLN A 15 5.08 -1.62 -15.24
CA GLN A 15 5.72 -0.87 -14.16
C GLN A 15 4.71 -0.01 -13.38
N PRO A 16 4.93 0.18 -12.07
CA PRO A 16 4.19 1.15 -11.28
C PRO A 16 4.30 2.56 -11.87
N GLN A 17 3.21 3.31 -11.87
CA GLN A 17 3.18 4.68 -12.38
C GLN A 17 3.17 5.67 -11.23
N SER A 18 3.81 6.82 -11.45
CA SER A 18 3.86 7.92 -10.50
C SER A 18 2.56 8.70 -10.58
N GLU A 19 1.75 8.63 -9.54
CA GLU A 19 0.38 9.14 -9.53
C GLU A 19 0.18 10.15 -8.38
N PRO A 20 -0.50 11.28 -8.62
CA PRO A 20 -1.00 12.13 -7.54
C PRO A 20 -1.96 11.33 -6.66
N ALA A 21 -1.70 11.31 -5.36
CA ALA A 21 -2.49 10.56 -4.40
C ALA A 21 -2.64 11.30 -3.08
N ALA A 22 -3.72 10.99 -2.37
CA ALA A 22 -3.85 11.28 -0.95
C ALA A 22 -3.65 9.98 -0.16
N SER A 23 -2.84 10.03 0.90
CA SER A 23 -2.60 8.88 1.78
C SER A 23 -2.91 9.19 3.24
N ALA A 24 -3.26 8.16 3.99
CA ALA A 24 -3.43 8.22 5.43
C ALA A 24 -3.00 6.89 6.04
N PHE A 25 -2.70 6.90 7.34
CA PHE A 25 -2.40 5.68 8.06
C PHE A 25 -3.07 5.68 9.44
N ALA A 26 -3.24 4.49 10.00
CA ALA A 26 -3.76 4.27 11.33
C ALA A 26 -3.11 3.03 11.98
N TRP A 27 -3.07 3.00 13.29
CA TRP A 27 -2.62 1.88 14.11
C TRP A 27 -3.83 1.21 14.77
N PRO A 28 -4.48 0.21 14.15
CA PRO A 28 -5.55 -0.54 14.79
C PRO A 28 -5.09 -1.36 16.01
N SER A 29 -3.79 -1.69 16.09
CA SER A 29 -3.15 -2.34 17.24
C SER A 29 -1.69 -1.86 17.37
N PRO A 30 -0.98 -2.15 18.47
CA PRO A 30 0.41 -1.73 18.67
C PRO A 30 1.40 -2.28 17.63
N ASP A 31 1.04 -3.37 16.96
CA ASP A 31 1.87 -4.15 16.05
C ASP A 31 1.33 -4.17 14.61
N THR A 32 0.22 -3.48 14.32
CA THR A 32 -0.37 -3.41 12.98
C THR A 32 -0.49 -1.95 12.54
N LEU A 33 0.17 -1.60 11.44
CA LEU A 33 0.00 -0.32 10.74
C LEU A 33 -0.80 -0.54 9.45
N VAL A 34 -1.89 0.21 9.28
CA VAL A 34 -2.67 0.21 8.04
C VAL A 34 -2.43 1.53 7.32
N VAL A 35 -2.05 1.47 6.04
CA VAL A 35 -1.85 2.63 5.17
C VAL A 35 -2.85 2.55 4.03
N LYS A 36 -3.59 3.62 3.75
CA LYS A 36 -4.44 3.73 2.57
C LYS A 36 -3.94 4.86 1.67
N ALA A 37 -3.85 4.61 0.37
CA ALA A 37 -3.59 5.61 -0.65
C ALA A 37 -4.71 5.57 -1.71
N CYS A 38 -5.23 6.75 -2.05
CA CYS A 38 -6.24 6.96 -3.08
C CYS A 38 -5.65 7.84 -4.18
N ALA A 39 -5.68 7.37 -5.42
CA ALA A 39 -5.34 8.20 -6.57
C ALA A 39 -6.34 9.35 -6.69
N ILE A 40 -5.89 10.54 -7.10
CA ILE A 40 -6.75 11.73 -7.19
C ILE A 40 -7.66 11.68 -8.43
N GLU A 41 -7.11 11.26 -9.56
CA GLU A 41 -7.79 11.33 -10.87
C GLU A 41 -8.48 10.02 -11.27
N THR A 42 -8.29 8.96 -10.49
CA THR A 42 -8.85 7.64 -10.79
C THR A 42 -9.53 7.07 -9.55
N PRO A 43 -10.49 6.16 -9.69
CA PRO A 43 -11.10 5.50 -8.54
C PRO A 43 -10.17 4.48 -7.88
N PHE A 44 -8.89 4.38 -8.28
CA PHE A 44 -7.97 3.40 -7.76
C PHE A 44 -7.55 3.74 -6.32
N GLU A 45 -7.66 2.74 -5.46
CA GLU A 45 -7.23 2.79 -4.07
C GLU A 45 -6.40 1.55 -3.76
N ILE A 46 -5.40 1.72 -2.89
CA ILE A 46 -4.62 0.63 -2.34
C ILE A 46 -4.56 0.75 -0.82
N THR A 47 -4.80 -0.35 -0.13
CA THR A 47 -4.61 -0.47 1.31
C THR A 47 -3.47 -1.44 1.57
N TYR A 48 -2.49 -1.01 2.34
CA TYR A 48 -1.43 -1.86 2.87
C TYR A 48 -1.66 -2.13 4.36
N THR A 49 -1.37 -3.35 4.77
CA THR A 49 -1.28 -3.74 6.18
C THR A 49 0.14 -4.19 6.45
N LEU A 50 0.79 -3.56 7.42
CA LEU A 50 2.12 -3.89 7.89
C LEU A 50 1.99 -4.51 9.28
N GLN A 51 2.38 -5.77 9.43
CA GLN A 51 2.49 -6.44 10.72
C GLN A 51 3.94 -6.39 11.20
N LEU A 52 4.17 -5.73 12.33
CA LEU A 52 5.46 -5.61 12.97
C LEU A 52 5.71 -6.80 13.90
N ASN A 53 6.81 -7.51 13.68
CA ASN A 53 7.21 -8.67 14.46
C ASN A 53 8.69 -8.54 14.84
N GLY A 54 8.96 -7.78 15.90
CA GLY A 54 10.33 -7.46 16.34
C GLY A 54 11.11 -6.75 15.22
N ASP A 55 12.15 -7.42 14.73
CA ASP A 55 13.01 -6.90 13.65
C ASP A 55 12.46 -7.20 12.25
N THR A 56 11.26 -7.75 12.13
CA THR A 56 10.65 -8.07 10.84
C THR A 56 9.33 -7.35 10.62
N VAL A 57 9.02 -7.08 9.37
CA VAL A 57 7.74 -6.51 8.93
C VAL A 57 7.18 -7.40 7.84
N GLU A 58 5.94 -7.86 8.01
CA GLU A 58 5.15 -8.46 6.95
C GLU A 58 4.24 -7.41 6.33
N LEU A 59 4.34 -7.24 5.01
CA LEU A 59 3.47 -6.38 4.21
C LEU A 59 2.47 -7.25 3.45
N THR A 60 1.20 -6.94 3.62
CA THR A 60 0.14 -7.34 2.70
C THR A 60 -0.51 -6.10 2.10
N GLY A 61 -1.13 -6.25 0.93
CA GLY A 61 -1.84 -5.16 0.29
C GLY A 61 -3.07 -5.62 -0.47
N ARG A 62 -3.99 -4.70 -0.69
CA ARG A 62 -5.18 -4.93 -1.50
C ARG A 62 -5.55 -3.69 -2.29
N THR A 63 -5.77 -3.84 -3.59
CA THR A 63 -6.38 -2.82 -4.43
C THR A 63 -7.90 -2.97 -4.46
N ASN A 64 -8.63 -1.87 -4.60
CA ASN A 64 -10.08 -1.94 -4.76
C ASN A 64 -10.51 -2.46 -6.14
N VAL A 65 -9.71 -2.17 -7.17
CA VAL A 65 -9.92 -2.61 -8.56
C VAL A 65 -8.61 -3.12 -9.16
N GLY A 66 -8.72 -4.01 -10.15
CA GLY A 66 -7.58 -4.52 -10.89
C GLY A 66 -8.01 -5.52 -11.97
N PHE A 67 -7.21 -5.64 -13.01
CA PHE A 67 -7.37 -6.67 -14.03
C PHE A 67 -6.69 -7.95 -13.54
N GLY A 68 -7.34 -8.69 -12.64
CA GLY A 68 -6.82 -9.94 -12.07
C GLY A 68 -6.73 -9.90 -10.54
N ASN A 69 -5.71 -10.54 -9.98
CA ASN A 69 -5.52 -10.60 -8.53
C ASN A 69 -5.31 -9.18 -7.95
N THR A 70 -6.13 -8.81 -6.98
CA THR A 70 -6.05 -7.52 -6.28
C THR A 70 -5.26 -7.61 -4.97
N GLN A 71 -4.80 -8.79 -4.58
CA GLN A 71 -3.98 -9.00 -3.38
C GLN A 71 -2.48 -8.87 -3.69
N ILE A 72 -1.75 -8.27 -2.75
CA ILE A 72 -0.29 -8.07 -2.79
C ILE A 72 0.32 -8.75 -1.57
N GLY A 73 1.44 -9.46 -1.77
CA GLY A 73 2.16 -10.16 -0.70
C GLY A 73 1.60 -11.55 -0.38
N PRO A 74 1.97 -12.11 0.79
CA PRO A 74 2.78 -11.49 1.84
C PRO A 74 4.23 -11.26 1.40
N VAL A 75 4.80 -10.11 1.78
CA VAL A 75 6.22 -9.81 1.61
C VAL A 75 6.81 -9.52 2.98
N GLN A 76 7.83 -10.29 3.38
CA GLN A 76 8.52 -10.07 4.64
C GLN A 76 9.84 -9.33 4.41
N ALA A 77 10.14 -8.36 5.26
CA ALA A 77 11.41 -7.63 5.27
C ALA A 77 11.98 -7.58 6.69
N THR A 78 13.30 -7.48 6.80
CA THR A 78 14.00 -7.23 8.07
C THR A 78 14.34 -5.75 8.18
N VAL A 79 14.00 -5.13 9.31
CA VAL A 79 14.37 -3.74 9.60
C VAL A 79 15.84 -3.72 10.00
N ARG A 80 16.68 -3.05 9.20
CA ARG A 80 18.08 -2.77 9.57
C ARG A 80 18.12 -1.39 10.24
N GLN A 81 18.66 -1.34 11.45
CA GLN A 81 18.98 -0.09 12.16
C GLN A 81 20.22 0.59 11.56
#